data_AF-A0A1G7ZIK0-F1
#
_entry.id   AF-A0A1G7ZIK0-F1
#
_cell.length_a   1.000
_cell.length_b   1.000
_cell.length_c   1.000
_cell.angle_alpha   90.00
_cell.angle_beta   90.00
_cell.angle_gamma   90.00
#
_symmetry.space_group_name_H-M   'P 1'
#
loop_
_entity.id
_entity.type
_entity.pdbx_description
1 polymer ?
#
loop_
_entity_poly.entity_id
_entity_poly.type
_entity_poly.pdbx_seq_one_letter_code
_entity_poly.pdbx_strand_id
1 'polypeptide(L)'
;MNARDYAALAQAAYDDPPDIGIADSASRAIVRETAGGLVVAFRGSDDLDSWIHNLDAVPVSVPGMGDCHQGFYFAWQAIADQVIAAVGSKPVTLAGHSLGGSLSLLAAAALTLAGKPPIAVYAFEPARVSFDLTLRNLMSKVPLHLWRNGSDPVPNLPLGGMHPGRLTHIGKPAGIIPVIADHLLPNVTANLPQS
;
A
#
# COMPACT_ATOMS: atom_id res chain seq x y z
N MET A 1 11.81 -0.41 -14.29
CA MET A 1 11.89 -0.85 -12.89
C MET A 1 11.06 -2.11 -12.75
N ASN A 2 11.51 -3.05 -11.93
CA ASN A 2 10.80 -4.29 -11.63
C ASN A 2 10.22 -4.26 -10.20
N ALA A 3 9.54 -5.35 -9.79
CA ALA A 3 8.92 -5.43 -8.48
C ALA A 3 9.93 -5.27 -7.31
N ARG A 4 11.18 -5.74 -7.46
CA ARG A 4 12.21 -5.60 -6.42
C ARG A 4 12.67 -4.16 -6.26
N ASP A 5 12.75 -3.40 -7.36
CA ASP A 5 13.08 -1.97 -7.30
C ASP A 5 12.01 -1.20 -6.50
N TYR A 6 10.73 -1.50 -6.71
CA TYR A 6 9.64 -0.88 -5.94
C TYR A 6 9.57 -1.38 -4.50
N ALA A 7 9.95 -2.63 -4.22
CA ALA A 7 10.09 -3.12 -2.86
C ALA A 7 11.23 -2.41 -2.12
N ALA A 8 12.34 -2.11 -2.80
CA ALA A 8 13.43 -1.31 -2.24
C ALA A 8 12.98 0.13 -1.92
N LEU A 9 12.14 0.74 -2.76
CA LEU A 9 11.53 2.04 -2.45
C LEU A 9 10.52 1.97 -1.30
N ALA A 10 9.75 0.89 -1.18
CA ALA A 10 8.89 0.67 -0.03
C ALA A 10 9.71 0.48 1.27
N GLN A 11 10.87 -0.16 1.19
CA GLN A 11 11.82 -0.29 2.31
C GLN A 11 12.41 1.06 2.68
N ALA A 12 12.85 1.85 1.70
CA ALA A 12 13.37 3.19 1.93
C ALA A 12 12.36 4.11 2.65
N ALA A 13 11.04 3.90 2.48
CA ALA A 13 10.04 4.67 3.23
C ALA A 13 10.09 4.44 4.76
N TYR A 14 10.63 3.29 5.20
CA TYR A 14 10.92 3.03 6.62
C TYR A 14 12.19 3.73 7.08
N ASP A 15 13.24 3.65 6.26
CA ASP A 15 14.61 3.98 6.65
C ASP A 15 14.92 5.48 6.50
N ASP A 16 14.35 6.12 5.48
CA ASP A 16 14.60 7.52 5.17
C ASP A 16 13.65 8.46 5.95
N PRO A 17 14.10 9.70 6.25
CA PRO A 17 13.19 10.76 6.67
C PRO A 17 12.09 10.98 5.62
N PRO A 18 10.84 11.22 6.03
CA PRO A 18 9.76 11.44 5.08
C PRO A 18 9.89 12.78 4.37
N ASP A 19 9.56 12.80 3.07
CA ASP A 19 9.39 14.03 2.30
C ASP A 19 7.99 14.64 2.53
N ILE A 20 7.01 13.79 2.89
CA ILE A 20 5.61 14.14 3.13
C ILE A 20 5.16 13.55 4.46
N GLY A 21 4.46 14.35 5.26
CA GLY A 21 3.93 13.94 6.56
C GLY A 21 4.93 14.14 7.71
N ILE A 22 4.64 13.51 8.85
CA ILE A 22 5.43 13.65 10.08
C ILE A 22 6.19 12.34 10.32
N ALA A 23 7.46 12.43 10.72
CA ALA A 23 8.33 11.27 10.96
C ALA A 23 7.66 10.22 11.85
N ASP A 24 7.12 10.59 13.01
CA ASP A 24 6.54 9.61 13.95
C ASP A 24 5.07 9.25 13.63
N SER A 25 4.56 9.64 12.46
CA SER A 25 3.20 9.34 12.04
C SER A 25 3.14 8.16 11.08
N ALA A 26 2.04 7.41 11.17
CA ALA A 26 1.62 6.45 10.16
C ALA A 26 1.32 7.09 8.79
N SER A 27 0.99 8.38 8.79
CA SER A 27 0.67 9.16 7.59
C SER A 27 1.93 9.86 7.09
N ARG A 28 2.81 9.10 6.42
CA ARG A 28 4.05 9.64 5.85
C ARG A 28 4.48 8.89 4.58
N ALA A 29 5.22 9.59 3.72
CA ALA A 29 5.73 9.04 2.47
C ALA A 29 7.07 9.67 2.08
N ILE A 30 7.81 8.95 1.24
CA ILE A 30 8.95 9.47 0.49
C ILE A 30 8.57 9.66 -0.98
N VAL A 31 9.23 10.60 -1.64
CA VAL A 31 9.06 10.91 -3.06
C VAL A 31 10.39 10.76 -3.77
N ARG A 32 10.44 9.96 -4.83
CA ARG A 32 11.66 9.72 -5.60
C ARG A 32 11.41 9.92 -7.08
N GLU A 33 12.31 10.61 -7.77
CA GLU A 33 12.31 10.64 -9.23
C GLU A 33 13.07 9.45 -9.79
N THR A 34 12.48 8.80 -10.78
CA THR A 34 13.08 7.65 -11.45
C THR A 34 12.99 7.84 -12.96
N ALA A 35 13.72 7.02 -13.73
CA ALA A 35 13.59 7.02 -15.19
C ALA A 35 12.16 6.69 -15.68
N GLY A 36 11.35 6.01 -14.85
CA GLY A 36 9.96 5.65 -15.14
C GLY A 36 8.92 6.68 -14.69
N GLY A 37 9.36 7.83 -14.15
CA GLY A 37 8.48 8.85 -13.58
C GLY A 37 8.63 8.98 -12.07
N LEU A 38 7.68 9.65 -11.45
CA LEU A 38 7.66 9.87 -10.00
C LEU A 38 7.26 8.57 -9.28
N VAL A 39 7.90 8.28 -8.16
CA VAL A 39 7.42 7.26 -7.23
C VAL A 39 7.10 7.90 -5.90
N VAL A 40 5.90 7.63 -5.38
CA VAL A 40 5.53 7.96 -4.01
C VAL A 40 5.45 6.65 -3.24
N ALA A 41 6.33 6.48 -2.25
CA ALA A 41 6.38 5.29 -1.43
C ALA A 41 5.91 5.60 0.01
N PHE A 42 4.85 4.91 0.45
CA PHE A 42 4.27 5.09 1.77
C PHE A 42 4.91 4.12 2.75
N ARG A 43 5.22 4.62 3.95
CA ARG A 43 5.75 3.81 5.05
C ARG A 43 4.63 2.92 5.61
N GLY A 44 4.95 1.68 5.97
CA GLY A 44 4.07 0.86 6.81
C GLY A 44 4.31 1.07 8.31
N SER A 45 3.76 0.20 9.16
CA SER A 45 3.89 0.31 10.62
C SER A 45 5.25 -0.18 11.12
N ASP A 46 5.79 0.46 12.15
CA ASP A 46 6.98 0.04 12.91
C ASP A 46 6.68 -1.04 13.97
N ASP A 47 5.46 -1.06 14.49
CA ASP A 47 4.97 -2.10 15.40
C ASP A 47 3.85 -2.91 14.72
N LEU A 48 4.25 -3.97 14.04
CA LEU A 48 3.34 -4.85 13.30
C LEU A 48 2.36 -5.58 14.23
N ASP A 49 2.86 -6.11 15.34
CA ASP A 49 2.05 -6.94 16.25
C ASP A 49 0.95 -6.09 16.87
N SER A 50 1.30 -4.93 17.44
CA SER A 50 0.30 -4.01 17.97
C SER A 50 -0.66 -3.54 16.89
N TRP A 51 -0.18 -3.29 15.67
CA TRP A 51 -1.04 -2.85 14.58
C TRP A 51 -2.05 -3.93 14.17
N ILE A 52 -1.63 -5.20 14.04
CA ILE A 52 -2.52 -6.31 13.69
C ILE A 52 -3.60 -6.50 14.76
N HIS A 53 -3.23 -6.39 16.03
CA HIS A 53 -4.17 -6.55 17.15
C HIS A 53 -5.17 -5.39 17.27
N ASN A 54 -4.80 -4.19 16.83
CA ASN A 54 -5.62 -2.99 16.90
C ASN A 54 -6.34 -2.66 15.59
N LEU A 55 -6.29 -3.54 14.57
CA LEU A 55 -6.88 -3.25 13.27
C LEU A 55 -8.41 -3.41 13.31
N ASP A 56 -9.09 -2.35 13.76
CA ASP A 56 -10.55 -2.28 13.82
C ASP A 56 -11.19 -2.18 12.43
N ALA A 57 -12.10 -3.10 12.11
CA ALA A 57 -12.81 -3.17 10.83
C ALA A 57 -13.99 -2.17 10.74
N VAL A 58 -13.77 -0.89 11.05
CA VAL A 58 -14.81 0.14 10.97
C VAL A 58 -14.88 0.68 9.53
N PRO A 59 -15.99 0.44 8.79
CA PRO A 59 -16.17 1.02 7.46
C PRO A 59 -16.60 2.49 7.54
N VAL A 60 -16.14 3.29 6.58
CA VAL A 60 -16.64 4.64 6.30
C VAL A 60 -17.00 4.74 4.83
N SER A 61 -18.20 5.27 4.53
CA SER A 61 -18.64 5.47 3.15
C SER A 61 -18.01 6.73 2.57
N VAL A 62 -17.22 6.56 1.51
CA VAL A 62 -16.47 7.64 0.86
C VAL A 62 -17.04 7.86 -0.54
N PRO A 63 -17.49 9.09 -0.89
CA PRO A 63 -18.01 9.39 -2.22
C PRO A 63 -17.05 8.98 -3.34
N GLY A 64 -17.52 8.14 -4.26
CA GLY A 64 -16.75 7.63 -5.39
C GLY A 64 -15.80 6.46 -5.07
N MET A 65 -15.49 6.21 -3.81
CA MET A 65 -14.63 5.09 -3.37
C MET A 65 -15.40 3.94 -2.71
N GLY A 66 -16.65 4.17 -2.29
CA GLY A 66 -17.46 3.17 -1.59
C GLY A 66 -17.08 3.04 -0.12
N ASP A 67 -17.34 1.87 0.46
CA ASP A 67 -17.03 1.60 1.86
C ASP A 67 -15.55 1.25 2.05
N CYS A 68 -14.81 2.15 2.70
CA CYS A 68 -13.39 2.04 2.96
C CYS A 68 -13.10 1.82 4.45
N HIS A 69 -11.95 1.24 4.78
CA HIS A 69 -11.48 1.16 6.16
C HIS A 69 -11.23 2.56 6.73
N GLN A 70 -11.93 2.94 7.80
CA GLN A 70 -11.91 4.29 8.38
C GLN A 70 -10.49 4.73 8.75
N GLY A 71 -9.76 3.90 9.50
CA GLY A 71 -8.37 4.20 9.89
C GLY A 71 -7.46 4.48 8.69
N PHE A 72 -7.46 3.61 7.68
CA PHE A 72 -6.65 3.81 6.48
C PHE A 72 -7.07 5.02 5.66
N TYR A 73 -8.38 5.27 5.54
CA TYR A 73 -8.89 6.43 4.83
C TYR A 73 -8.44 7.74 5.50
N PHE A 74 -8.52 7.82 6.83
CA PHE A 74 -8.08 9.01 7.56
C PHE A 74 -6.56 9.19 7.55
N ALA A 75 -5.79 8.10 7.64
CA ALA A 75 -4.34 8.16 7.49
C ALA A 75 -3.92 8.63 6.08
N TRP A 76 -4.63 8.18 5.03
CA TRP A 76 -4.45 8.71 3.68
C TRP A 76 -4.82 10.20 3.62
N GLN A 77 -6.00 10.58 4.11
CA GLN A 77 -6.50 11.96 4.06
C GLN A 77 -5.55 12.95 4.74
N ALA A 78 -4.90 12.56 5.83
CA ALA A 78 -3.96 13.41 6.56
C ALA A 78 -2.78 13.92 5.72
N ILE A 79 -2.42 13.21 4.64
CA ILE A 79 -1.33 13.58 3.73
C ILE A 79 -1.77 13.73 2.26
N ALA A 80 -3.06 13.58 1.95
CA ALA A 80 -3.56 13.54 0.59
C ALA A 80 -3.19 14.80 -0.21
N ASP A 81 -3.38 15.99 0.36
CA ASP A 81 -3.08 17.26 -0.32
C ASP A 81 -1.59 17.41 -0.65
N GLN A 82 -0.71 16.99 0.27
CA GLN A 82 0.74 17.03 0.08
C GLN A 82 1.16 16.05 -1.03
N VAL A 83 0.59 14.84 -1.05
CA VAL A 83 0.84 13.85 -2.10
C VAL A 83 0.33 14.35 -3.45
N ILE A 84 -0.88 14.88 -3.52
CA ILE A 84 -1.46 15.42 -4.77
C ILE A 84 -0.61 16.58 -5.30
N ALA A 85 -0.14 17.46 -4.42
CA ALA A 85 0.75 18.57 -4.78
C ALA A 85 2.10 18.06 -5.30
N ALA A 86 2.73 17.09 -4.63
CA ALA A 86 4.00 16.51 -5.05
C ALA A 86 3.91 15.76 -6.38
N VAL A 87 2.81 15.04 -6.62
CA VAL A 87 2.53 14.37 -7.90
C VAL A 87 2.32 15.39 -9.03
N GLY A 88 1.52 16.43 -8.78
CA GLY A 88 1.23 17.49 -9.75
C GLY A 88 0.63 16.93 -11.05
N SER A 89 1.41 17.00 -12.14
CA SER A 89 1.08 16.44 -13.46
C SER A 89 2.03 15.34 -13.91
N LYS A 90 2.96 14.90 -13.04
CA LYS A 90 3.94 13.89 -13.39
C LYS A 90 3.27 12.51 -13.43
N PRO A 91 3.64 11.63 -14.37
CA PRO A 91 3.29 10.22 -14.27
C PRO A 91 3.83 9.65 -12.96
N VAL A 92 2.98 9.00 -12.17
CA VAL A 92 3.33 8.50 -10.84
C VAL A 92 3.09 7.00 -10.72
N THR A 93 4.01 6.30 -10.09
CA THR A 93 3.81 4.96 -9.55
C THR A 93 3.72 5.05 -8.02
N LEU A 94 2.78 4.33 -7.43
CA LEU A 94 2.60 4.30 -5.98
C LEU A 94 3.16 2.98 -5.45
N ALA A 95 3.86 3.03 -4.31
CA ALA A 95 4.42 1.84 -3.71
C ALA A 95 4.28 1.86 -2.19
N GLY A 96 4.23 0.68 -1.58
CA GLY A 96 4.25 0.59 -0.13
C GLY A 96 4.13 -0.83 0.36
N HIS A 97 4.51 -1.01 1.62
CA HIS A 97 4.45 -2.28 2.33
C HIS A 97 3.48 -2.18 3.51
N SER A 98 2.77 -3.27 3.83
CA SER A 98 1.87 -3.33 5.00
C SER A 98 0.80 -2.21 4.96
N LEU A 99 0.71 -1.39 6.01
CA LEU A 99 -0.09 -0.16 6.01
C LEU A 99 0.23 0.75 4.80
N GLY A 100 1.50 0.92 4.42
CA GLY A 100 1.88 1.74 3.27
C GLY A 100 1.35 1.20 1.94
N GLY A 101 1.26 -0.13 1.81
CA GLY A 101 0.60 -0.76 0.65
C GLY A 101 -0.90 -0.43 0.61
N SER A 102 -1.53 -0.41 1.78
CA SER A 102 -2.95 -0.05 1.94
C SER A 102 -3.20 1.42 1.59
N LEU A 103 -2.33 2.33 2.06
CA LEU A 103 -2.39 3.76 1.70
C LEU A 103 -2.15 3.99 0.21
N SER A 104 -1.25 3.21 -0.41
CA SER A 104 -1.00 3.28 -1.86
C SER A 104 -2.26 2.98 -2.68
N LEU A 105 -3.09 2.03 -2.24
CA LEU A 105 -4.36 1.69 -2.90
C LEU A 105 -5.39 2.82 -2.77
N LEU A 106 -5.48 3.47 -1.60
CA LEU A 106 -6.37 4.62 -1.38
C LEU A 106 -5.92 5.86 -2.15
N ALA A 107 -4.61 6.10 -2.21
CA ALA A 107 -4.02 7.15 -3.03
C ALA A 107 -4.31 6.94 -4.51
N ALA A 108 -4.18 5.70 -5.00
CA ALA A 108 -4.51 5.33 -6.38
C ALA A 108 -5.98 5.59 -6.71
N ALA A 109 -6.88 5.26 -5.78
CA ALA A 109 -8.30 5.53 -5.92
C ALA A 109 -8.58 7.04 -6.01
N ALA A 110 -7.95 7.83 -5.13
CA ALA A 110 -8.12 9.30 -5.11
C ALA A 110 -7.65 9.93 -6.43
N LEU A 111 -6.47 9.55 -6.89
CA LEU A 111 -5.90 10.00 -8.16
C LEU A 111 -6.77 9.59 -9.36
N THR A 112 -7.32 8.37 -9.34
CA THR A 112 -8.22 7.87 -10.38
C THR A 112 -9.53 8.66 -10.43
N LEU A 113 -10.14 8.96 -9.27
CA LEU A 113 -11.34 9.82 -9.19
C LEU A 113 -11.09 11.24 -9.68
N ALA A 114 -9.88 11.77 -9.45
CA ALA A 114 -9.46 13.08 -9.95
C ALA A 114 -9.13 13.08 -11.46
N GLY A 115 -9.35 11.96 -12.17
CA GLY A 115 -9.05 11.85 -13.60
C GLY A 115 -7.56 11.72 -13.93
N LYS A 116 -6.73 11.40 -12.93
CA LYS A 116 -5.27 11.25 -13.05
C LYS A 116 -4.79 9.89 -12.52
N PRO A 117 -5.26 8.76 -13.07
CA PRO A 117 -4.89 7.44 -12.55
C PRO A 117 -3.35 7.27 -12.54
N PRO A 118 -2.78 6.60 -11.52
CA PRO A 118 -1.35 6.33 -11.49
C PRO A 118 -0.97 5.34 -12.60
N ILE A 119 0.31 5.33 -12.99
CA ILE A 119 0.87 4.35 -13.93
C ILE A 119 0.67 2.93 -13.40
N ALA A 120 0.94 2.72 -12.12
CA ALA A 120 0.81 1.43 -11.44
C ALA A 120 0.79 1.61 -9.92
N VAL A 121 0.37 0.55 -9.23
CA VAL A 121 0.51 0.42 -7.78
C VAL A 121 1.28 -0.86 -7.46
N TYR A 122 2.30 -0.75 -6.62
CA TYR A 122 3.10 -1.87 -6.09
C TYR A 122 2.84 -1.97 -4.59
N ALA A 123 1.89 -2.82 -4.22
CA ALA A 123 1.50 -3.03 -2.83
C ALA A 123 2.04 -4.38 -2.33
N PHE A 124 2.99 -4.32 -1.40
CA PHE A 124 3.56 -5.48 -0.76
C PHE A 124 2.81 -5.73 0.54
N GLU A 125 2.13 -6.86 0.62
CA GLU A 125 1.38 -7.27 1.81
C GLU A 125 0.39 -6.21 2.33
N PRO A 126 -0.41 -5.58 1.46
CA PRO A 126 -1.40 -4.61 1.92
C PRO A 126 -2.47 -5.33 2.75
N ALA A 127 -2.99 -4.66 3.78
CA ALA A 127 -4.28 -5.05 4.34
C ALA A 127 -5.42 -4.68 3.39
N ARG A 128 -6.58 -5.26 3.63
CA ARG A 128 -7.81 -5.00 2.88
C ARG A 128 -8.30 -3.59 3.20
N VAL A 129 -8.61 -2.83 2.15
CA VAL A 129 -8.93 -1.40 2.26
C VAL A 129 -10.41 -1.09 2.05
N SER A 130 -11.17 -1.99 1.42
CA SER A 130 -12.60 -1.80 1.13
C SER A 130 -13.47 -2.94 1.63
N PHE A 131 -14.76 -2.67 1.78
CA PHE A 131 -15.79 -3.63 2.16
C PHE A 131 -16.82 -3.86 1.03
N ASP A 132 -16.64 -3.19 -0.11
CA ASP A 132 -17.43 -3.36 -1.32
C ASP A 132 -16.54 -3.43 -2.58
N LEU A 133 -17.20 -3.55 -3.75
CA LEU A 133 -16.54 -3.64 -5.05
C LEU A 133 -16.22 -2.27 -5.68
N THR A 134 -16.51 -1.16 -5.02
CA THR A 134 -16.41 0.18 -5.60
C THR A 134 -14.98 0.52 -5.96
N LEU A 135 -14.01 0.30 -5.06
CA LEU A 135 -12.58 0.49 -5.35
C LEU A 135 -12.08 -0.41 -6.49
N ARG A 136 -12.54 -1.66 -6.53
CA ARG A 136 -12.20 -2.60 -7.62
C ARG A 136 -12.69 -2.10 -8.98
N ASN A 137 -13.92 -1.61 -9.03
CA ASN A 137 -14.52 -1.10 -10.26
C ASN A 137 -13.83 0.19 -10.70
N LEU A 138 -13.61 1.12 -9.77
CA LEU A 138 -12.94 2.40 -9.99
C LEU A 138 -11.54 2.20 -10.58
N MET A 139 -10.74 1.29 -9.99
CA MET A 139 -9.35 1.05 -10.38
C MET A 139 -9.17 -0.09 -11.39
N SER A 140 -10.24 -0.53 -12.06
CA SER A 140 -10.20 -1.68 -12.99
C SER A 140 -9.23 -1.53 -14.16
N LYS A 141 -8.83 -0.30 -14.50
CA LYS A 141 -7.84 0.01 -15.55
C LYS A 141 -6.46 0.38 -15.01
N VAL A 142 -6.30 0.46 -13.69
CA VAL A 142 -5.01 0.74 -13.05
C VAL A 142 -4.25 -0.58 -12.91
N PRO A 143 -3.00 -0.67 -13.35
CA PRO A 143 -2.15 -1.82 -13.07
C PRO A 143 -1.89 -1.95 -11.56
N LEU A 144 -2.56 -2.91 -10.93
CA LEU A 144 -2.38 -3.21 -9.50
C LEU A 144 -1.55 -4.47 -9.33
N HIS A 145 -0.37 -4.33 -8.73
CA HIS A 145 0.51 -5.42 -8.37
C HIS A 145 0.50 -5.60 -6.85
N LEU A 146 -0.27 -6.58 -6.38
CA LEU A 146 -0.40 -6.89 -4.96
C LEU A 146 0.28 -8.21 -4.65
N TRP A 147 1.11 -8.26 -3.61
CA TRP A 147 1.82 -9.47 -3.21
C TRP A 147 1.53 -9.90 -1.78
N ARG A 148 1.64 -11.21 -1.55
CA ARG A 148 1.65 -11.84 -0.23
C ARG A 148 2.77 -12.86 -0.17
N ASN A 149 3.66 -12.77 0.80
CA ASN A 149 4.70 -13.75 1.02
C ASN A 149 4.22 -14.84 1.99
N GLY A 150 4.51 -16.10 1.66
CA GLY A 150 4.25 -17.24 2.52
C GLY A 150 2.82 -17.28 3.08
N SER A 151 2.73 -17.28 4.41
CA SER A 151 1.48 -17.27 5.17
C SER A 151 1.17 -15.95 5.87
N ASP A 152 1.79 -14.83 5.47
CA ASP A 152 1.55 -13.52 6.11
C ASP A 152 0.05 -13.25 6.33
N PRO A 153 -0.39 -12.98 7.57
CA PRO A 153 -1.80 -12.72 7.87
C PRO A 153 -2.30 -11.36 7.40
N VAL A 154 -1.44 -10.35 7.21
CA VAL A 154 -1.87 -8.96 6.96
C VAL A 154 -2.82 -8.83 5.76
N PRO A 155 -2.55 -9.47 4.60
CA PRO A 155 -3.46 -9.41 3.46
C PRO A 155 -4.83 -10.08 3.66
N ASN A 156 -5.03 -10.77 4.78
CA ASN A 156 -6.32 -11.35 5.17
C ASN A 156 -7.10 -10.49 6.16
N LEU A 157 -6.58 -9.33 6.55
CA LEU A 157 -7.18 -8.44 7.53
C LEU A 157 -7.57 -7.09 6.91
N PRO A 158 -8.64 -6.43 7.41
CA PRO A 158 -9.64 -7.01 8.32
C PRO A 158 -10.47 -8.13 7.66
N LEU A 159 -11.11 -8.95 8.50
CA LEU A 159 -12.12 -9.90 8.03
C LEU A 159 -13.31 -9.16 7.42
N GLY A 160 -13.90 -9.70 6.35
CA GLY A 160 -14.98 -9.06 5.61
C GLY A 160 -14.53 -7.98 4.61
N GLY A 161 -13.29 -7.50 4.71
CA GLY A 161 -12.70 -6.62 3.70
C GLY A 161 -12.27 -7.36 2.43
N MET A 162 -11.92 -6.60 1.39
CA MET A 162 -11.38 -7.12 0.14
C MET A 162 -10.28 -6.25 -0.47
N HIS A 163 -9.52 -6.85 -1.38
CA HIS A 163 -8.54 -6.17 -2.22
C HIS A 163 -9.17 -5.71 -3.52
N PRO A 164 -8.81 -4.52 -4.03
CA PRO A 164 -9.31 -4.02 -5.31
C PRO A 164 -8.67 -4.73 -6.52
N GLY A 165 -7.61 -5.51 -6.31
CA GLY A 165 -6.90 -6.27 -7.34
C GLY A 165 -6.59 -7.71 -6.91
N ARG A 166 -6.06 -8.51 -7.83
CA ARG A 166 -5.66 -9.89 -7.55
C ARG A 166 -4.39 -9.91 -6.69
N LEU A 167 -4.47 -10.56 -5.53
CA LEU A 167 -3.32 -10.84 -4.68
C LEU A 167 -2.48 -11.99 -5.26
N THR A 168 -1.19 -11.73 -5.49
CA THR A 168 -0.22 -12.72 -5.99
C THR A 168 0.55 -13.31 -4.83
N HIS A 169 0.47 -14.62 -4.66
CA HIS A 169 1.19 -15.33 -3.61
C HIS A 169 2.61 -15.67 -4.07
N ILE A 170 3.60 -15.41 -3.21
CA ILE A 170 5.01 -15.68 -3.44
C ILE A 170 5.62 -16.40 -2.23
N GLY A 171 6.79 -17.01 -2.42
CA GLY A 171 7.53 -17.66 -1.33
C GLY A 171 6.84 -18.91 -0.76
N LYS A 172 7.43 -19.44 0.30
CA LYS A 172 6.89 -20.53 1.12
C LYS A 172 6.76 -20.02 2.56
N PRO A 173 5.78 -20.50 3.35
CA PRO A 173 5.64 -20.07 4.75
C PRO A 173 6.89 -20.35 5.59
N ALA A 174 7.31 -19.40 6.42
CA ALA A 174 8.52 -19.48 7.25
C ALA A 174 8.46 -20.43 8.47
N GLY A 175 7.55 -21.42 8.51
CA GLY A 175 7.45 -22.41 9.60
C GLY A 175 6.36 -22.10 10.63
N ILE A 176 6.53 -22.53 11.89
CA ILE A 176 5.46 -22.63 12.91
C ILE A 176 5.07 -21.28 13.54
N ILE A 177 5.93 -20.24 13.46
CA ILE A 177 5.59 -18.86 13.88
C ILE A 177 5.64 -17.93 12.65
N PRO A 178 4.60 -17.97 11.79
CA PRO A 178 4.65 -17.42 10.43
C PRO A 178 4.52 -15.89 10.33
N VAL A 179 3.99 -15.21 11.36
CA VAL A 179 3.45 -13.84 11.22
C VAL A 179 4.52 -12.80 10.91
N ILE A 180 5.56 -12.70 11.73
CA ILE A 180 6.56 -11.63 11.59
C ILE A 180 7.49 -11.95 10.41
N ALA A 181 7.99 -13.18 10.31
CA ALA A 181 8.99 -13.52 9.32
C ALA A 181 8.46 -13.41 7.88
N ASP A 182 7.24 -13.89 7.61
CA ASP A 182 6.69 -13.79 6.26
C ASP A 182 6.41 -12.32 5.88
N HIS A 183 6.06 -11.47 6.86
CA HIS A 183 5.75 -10.05 6.68
C HIS A 183 6.98 -9.12 6.58
N LEU A 184 8.20 -9.62 6.82
CA LEU A 184 9.39 -8.78 6.71
C LEU A 184 9.67 -8.48 5.23
N LEU A 185 9.66 -7.21 4.86
CA LEU A 185 9.89 -6.75 3.50
C LEU A 185 11.19 -7.29 2.84
N PRO A 186 12.31 -7.53 3.58
CA PRO A 186 13.45 -8.27 3.02
C PRO A 186 13.11 -9.69 2.53
N ASN A 187 12.26 -10.43 3.25
CA ASN A 187 11.82 -11.77 2.87
C ASN A 187 10.84 -11.73 1.69
N VAL A 188 9.93 -10.75 1.68
CA VAL A 188 9.09 -10.45 0.51
C VAL A 188 9.95 -10.21 -0.71
N THR A 189 10.95 -9.32 -0.60
CA THR A 189 11.86 -8.93 -1.68
C THR A 189 12.65 -10.10 -2.23
N ALA A 190 13.14 -10.99 -1.35
CA ALA A 190 13.87 -12.19 -1.75
C ALA A 190 13.02 -13.12 -2.63
N ASN A 191 11.72 -13.20 -2.36
CA ASN A 191 10.77 -14.07 -3.05
C ASN A 191 10.07 -13.42 -4.26
N LEU A 192 10.26 -12.12 -4.50
CA LEU A 192 9.73 -11.44 -5.68
C LEU A 192 10.43 -11.92 -6.96
N PRO A 193 9.71 -11.95 -8.11
CA PRO A 193 10.31 -12.24 -9.41
C PRO A 193 11.41 -11.22 -9.75
N GLN A 194 12.40 -11.67 -10.52
CA GLN A 194 13.57 -10.85 -10.90
C GLN A 194 13.36 -10.03 -12.19
N SER A 195 12.28 -10.27 -12.93
CA SER A 195 11.99 -9.67 -14.24
C SER A 195 10.97 -8.54 -14.17
#